data_AF-A0A8S4NLI0-F1
#
_entry.id   AF-A0A8S4NLI0-F1
#
_cell.length_a   1.000
_cell.length_b   1.000
_cell.length_c   1.000
_cell.angle_alpha   90.00
_cell.angle_beta   90.00
_cell.angle_gamma   90.00
#
_symmetry.space_group_name_H-M   'P 1'
#
loop_
_entity.id
_entity.type
_entity.pdbx_description
1 polymer ?
#
loop_
_entity_poly.entity_id
_entity_poly.type
_entity_poly.pdbx_seq_one_letter_code
_entity_poly.pdbx_strand_id
1 'polypeptide(L)'
;WNKVSASESAWLKCKSTQKRNLKELYKIERRTFDRIHRRIKRQFQKQEQQHLLDIYNEPNSRNFWDKIGKIGIASDRKQEVPWEILKPDKTVSTDKQEVLNYWANSYNELYSEKEDNVNFDENHLKQVKEELSHIENDNVDPLSA
;
A
#
# COMPACT_ATOMS: atom_id res chain seq x y z
N TRP A 1 1.11 -22.79 12.08
CA TRP A 1 2.45 -22.77 11.47
C TRP A 1 3.15 -24.11 11.60
N ASN A 2 3.44 -24.60 12.81
CA ASN A 2 4.18 -25.86 13.04
C ASN A 2 3.61 -27.07 12.27
N LYS A 3 2.28 -27.25 12.22
CA LYS A 3 1.63 -28.32 11.46
C LYS A 3 1.84 -28.22 9.94
N VAL A 4 1.83 -27.00 9.40
CA VAL A 4 2.10 -26.73 7.97
C VAL A 4 3.55 -27.03 7.66
N SER A 5 4.49 -26.51 8.47
CA SER A 5 5.93 -26.73 8.30
C SER A 5 6.31 -28.22 8.40
N ALA A 6 5.72 -28.95 9.35
CA ALA A 6 5.93 -30.39 9.52
C ALA A 6 5.38 -31.21 8.34
N SER A 7 4.15 -30.93 7.90
CA SER A 7 3.53 -31.65 6.76
C SER A 7 4.23 -31.33 5.44
N GLU A 8 4.67 -30.08 5.24
CA GLU A 8 5.47 -29.65 4.09
C GLU A 8 6.82 -30.39 4.06
N SER A 9 7.53 -30.42 5.19
CA SER A 9 8.81 -31.13 5.31
C SER A 9 8.65 -32.62 5.02
N ALA A 10 7.59 -33.26 5.53
CA ALA A 10 7.32 -34.67 5.29
C ALA A 10 7.03 -34.95 3.81
N TRP A 11 6.25 -34.09 3.15
CA TRP A 11 5.96 -34.21 1.72
C TRP A 11 7.21 -34.03 0.85
N LEU A 12 8.04 -33.01 1.13
CA LEU A 12 9.25 -32.71 0.35
C LEU A 12 10.32 -33.81 0.47
N LYS A 13 10.48 -34.40 1.66
CA LYS A 13 11.47 -35.46 1.92
C LYS A 13 11.00 -36.85 1.44
N CYS A 14 9.72 -37.01 1.11
CA CYS A 14 9.17 -38.30 0.68
C CYS A 14 9.56 -38.65 -0.77
N LYS A 15 10.20 -39.83 -0.93
CA LYS A 15 10.56 -40.43 -2.23
C LYS A 15 9.68 -41.62 -2.62
N SER A 16 8.69 -41.98 -1.80
CA SER A 16 7.87 -43.18 -1.99
C SER A 16 6.50 -42.89 -2.61
N THR A 17 5.74 -43.95 -2.89
CA THR A 17 4.36 -43.90 -3.40
C THR A 17 3.39 -43.15 -2.48
N GLN A 18 3.73 -42.98 -1.19
CA GLN A 18 2.93 -42.23 -0.22
C GLN A 18 2.98 -40.70 -0.42
N LYS A 19 3.84 -40.20 -1.31
CA LYS A 19 4.02 -38.76 -1.57
C LYS A 19 2.70 -38.05 -1.93
N ARG A 20 1.78 -38.74 -2.61
CA ARG A 20 0.44 -38.20 -2.94
C ARG A 20 -0.38 -37.92 -1.68
N ASN A 21 -0.43 -38.87 -0.74
CA ASN A 21 -1.19 -38.71 0.50
C ASN A 21 -0.59 -37.61 1.39
N LEU A 22 0.74 -37.53 1.46
CA LEU A 22 1.44 -36.46 2.18
C LEU A 22 1.19 -35.08 1.56
N LYS A 23 1.09 -34.98 0.23
CA LYS A 23 0.71 -33.74 -0.45
C LYS A 23 -0.71 -33.30 -0.10
N GLU A 24 -1.67 -34.22 -0.05
CA GLU A 24 -3.05 -33.90 0.34
C GLU A 24 -3.13 -33.48 1.81
N LEU A 25 -2.39 -34.13 2.71
CA LEU A 25 -2.29 -33.72 4.10
C LEU A 25 -1.74 -32.29 4.24
N TYR A 26 -0.65 -31.97 3.53
CA TYR A 26 -0.10 -30.61 3.49
C TYR A 26 -1.13 -29.59 3.02
N LYS A 27 -1.89 -29.88 1.94
CA LYS A 27 -2.93 -28.97 1.44
C LYS A 27 -4.01 -28.70 2.49
N ILE A 28 -4.44 -29.72 3.23
CA ILE A 28 -5.46 -29.59 4.28
C ILE A 28 -4.94 -28.70 5.41
N GLU A 29 -3.73 -28.96 5.90
CA GLU A 29 -3.09 -28.18 6.96
C GLU A 29 -2.86 -26.73 6.51
N ARG A 30 -2.44 -26.53 5.25
CA ARG A 30 -2.24 -25.20 4.67
C ARG A 30 -3.55 -24.41 4.56
N ARG A 31 -4.61 -25.02 4.03
CA ARG A 31 -5.94 -24.39 3.94
C ARG A 31 -6.46 -23.98 5.32
N THR A 32 -6.27 -24.84 6.31
CA THR A 32 -6.68 -24.58 7.69
C THR A 32 -5.92 -23.41 8.28
N PHE A 33 -4.59 -23.40 8.13
CA PHE A 33 -3.75 -22.29 8.55
C PHE A 33 -4.16 -20.97 7.88
N ASP A 34 -4.30 -20.95 6.55
CA ASP A 34 -4.65 -19.75 5.80
C ASP A 34 -6.05 -19.23 6.17
N ARG A 35 -6.99 -20.11 6.52
CA ARG A 35 -8.32 -19.73 7.02
C ARG A 35 -8.21 -19.05 8.38
N ILE A 36 -7.49 -19.65 9.32
CA ILE A 36 -7.30 -19.09 10.68
C ILE A 36 -6.53 -17.77 10.60
N HIS A 37 -5.46 -17.73 9.83
CA HIS A 37 -4.65 -16.53 9.63
C HIS A 37 -5.49 -15.38 9.06
N ARG A 38 -6.30 -15.64 8.01
CA ARG A 38 -7.20 -14.61 7.46
C ARG A 38 -8.21 -14.12 8.49
N ARG A 39 -8.80 -15.02 9.29
CA ARG A 39 -9.74 -14.64 10.35
C ARG A 39 -9.08 -13.75 11.39
N ILE A 40 -7.92 -14.15 11.92
CA ILE A 40 -7.18 -13.37 12.93
C ILE A 40 -6.74 -12.03 12.35
N LYS A 41 -6.19 -12.01 11.13
CA LYS A 41 -5.81 -10.77 10.44
C LYS A 41 -6.98 -9.80 10.32
N ARG A 42 -8.15 -10.28 9.87
CA ARG A 42 -9.36 -9.45 9.77
C ARG A 42 -9.80 -8.92 11.12
N GLN A 43 -9.75 -9.75 12.17
CA GLN A 43 -10.09 -9.33 13.53
C GLN A 43 -9.13 -8.26 14.04
N PHE A 44 -7.83 -8.46 13.86
CA PHE A 44 -6.80 -7.47 14.20
C PHE A 44 -7.03 -6.16 13.46
N GLN A 45 -7.27 -6.20 12.15
CA GLN A 45 -7.55 -5.00 11.35
C GLN A 45 -8.79 -4.24 11.83
N LYS A 46 -9.87 -4.95 12.20
CA LYS A 46 -11.06 -4.33 12.79
C LYS A 46 -10.76 -3.67 14.13
N GLN A 47 -9.98 -4.33 14.98
CA GLN A 47 -9.57 -3.77 16.28
C GLN A 47 -8.69 -2.52 16.10
N GLU A 48 -7.74 -2.56 15.17
CA GLU A 48 -6.88 -1.42 14.87
C GLU A 48 -7.68 -0.25 14.30
N GLN A 49 -8.63 -0.53 13.38
CA GLN A 49 -9.52 0.50 12.85
C GLN A 49 -10.32 1.17 13.98
N GLN A 50 -10.88 0.39 14.91
CA GLN A 50 -11.61 0.94 16.06
C GLN A 50 -10.69 1.78 16.94
N HIS A 51 -9.50 1.28 17.26
CA HIS A 51 -8.51 2.02 18.03
C HIS A 51 -8.15 3.37 17.39
N LEU A 52 -7.97 3.42 16.07
CA LEU A 52 -7.71 4.67 15.35
C LEU A 52 -8.90 5.64 15.40
N LEU A 53 -10.13 5.14 15.32
CA LEU A 53 -11.35 5.95 15.50
C LEU A 53 -11.44 6.50 16.92
N ASP A 54 -11.11 5.69 17.92
CA ASP A 54 -11.12 6.12 19.32
C ASP A 54 -10.11 7.26 19.55
N ILE A 55 -8.90 7.14 18.97
CA ILE A 55 -7.89 8.21 19.02
C ILE A 55 -8.36 9.46 18.27
N TYR A 56 -9.01 9.32 17.12
CA TYR A 56 -9.53 10.46 16.35
C TYR A 56 -10.58 11.25 17.16
N ASN A 57 -11.40 10.56 17.93
CA ASN A 57 -12.43 11.16 18.78
C ASN A 57 -11.86 11.77 20.08
N GLU A 58 -10.56 11.62 20.37
CA GLU A 58 -9.94 12.31 21.50
C GLU A 58 -9.90 13.83 21.24
N PRO A 59 -10.18 14.66 22.26
CA PRO A 59 -10.20 16.11 22.11
C PRO A 59 -8.84 16.73 21.75
N ASN A 60 -7.75 15.97 21.85
CA ASN A 60 -6.40 16.41 21.51
C ASN A 60 -5.98 15.88 20.12
N SER A 61 -6.33 16.63 19.07
CA SER A 61 -5.99 16.32 17.68
C SER A 61 -4.47 16.18 17.43
N ARG A 62 -3.62 16.76 18.28
CA ARG A 62 -2.15 16.63 18.17
C ARG A 62 -1.68 15.19 18.43
N ASN A 63 -2.33 14.48 19.34
CA ASN A 63 -2.00 13.09 19.66
C ASN A 63 -2.38 12.14 18.51
N PHE A 64 -3.48 12.44 17.81
CA PHE A 64 -3.88 11.69 16.62
C PHE A 64 -2.81 11.76 15.53
N TRP A 65 -2.35 12.97 15.19
CA TRP A 65 -1.33 13.16 14.15
C TRP A 65 0.05 12.64 14.55
N ASP A 66 0.43 12.69 15.83
CA ASP A 66 1.69 12.09 16.30
C ASP A 66 1.68 10.56 16.22
N LYS A 67 0.53 9.92 16.48
CA LYS A 67 0.37 8.46 16.31
C LYS A 67 0.30 8.06 14.84
N ILE A 68 -0.51 8.75 14.02
CA ILE A 68 -0.63 8.50 12.58
C ILE A 68 0.68 8.80 11.84
N GLY A 69 1.40 9.85 12.23
CA GLY A 69 2.70 10.20 11.65
C GLY A 69 3.75 9.09 11.78
N LYS A 70 3.58 8.20 12.77
CA LYS A 70 4.42 7.00 12.99
C LYS A 70 3.96 5.78 12.18
N ILE A 71 2.81 5.85 11.48
CA ILE A 71 2.25 4.73 10.68
C ILE A 71 2.85 4.69 9.25
N GLY A 72 3.83 5.53 8.93
CA GLY A 72 4.57 5.49 7.67
C GLY A 72 6.09 5.60 7.83
N ILE A 73 6.79 5.64 6.69
CA ILE A 73 8.26 5.80 6.54
C ILE A 73 8.76 7.17 7.07
N ALA A 74 7.98 7.88 7.90
CA ALA A 74 8.29 9.22 8.35
C ALA A 74 9.60 9.27 9.16
N SER A 75 9.96 8.19 9.87
CA SER A 75 11.26 8.08 10.55
C SER A 75 12.45 7.92 9.60
N ASP A 76 12.24 7.37 8.40
CA ASP A 76 13.33 7.04 7.48
C ASP A 76 13.52 8.11 6.40
N ARG A 77 12.67 9.15 6.38
CA ARG A 77 12.88 10.34 5.56
C ARG A 77 14.03 11.15 6.18
N LYS A 78 15.27 10.79 5.84
CA LYS A 78 16.33 11.80 5.83
C LYS A 78 15.88 12.86 4.83
N GLN A 79 15.42 14.01 5.33
CA GLN A 79 15.16 15.19 4.51
C GLN A 79 16.50 15.79 4.08
N GLU A 80 17.26 15.05 3.28
CA GLU A 80 18.50 15.53 2.68
C GLU A 80 18.18 15.98 1.26
N VAL A 81 18.48 17.25 0.98
CA VAL A 81 18.41 17.78 -0.39
C VAL A 81 19.46 17.04 -1.21
N PRO A 82 19.10 16.45 -2.37
CA PRO A 82 20.08 15.88 -3.28
C PRO A 82 21.04 16.97 -3.75
N TRP A 83 22.32 16.84 -3.37
CA TRP A 83 23.38 17.79 -3.71
C TRP A 83 24.02 17.53 -5.08
N GLU A 84 23.35 16.74 -5.92
CA GLU A 84 23.78 16.41 -7.27
C GLU A 84 22.61 16.66 -8.22
N ILE A 85 22.87 17.34 -9.33
CA ILE A 85 21.88 17.59 -10.40
C ILE A 85 22.44 17.13 -11.74
N LEU A 86 21.55 16.66 -12.62
CA LEU A 86 21.88 16.32 -13.99
C LEU A 86 21.52 17.48 -14.90
N LYS A 87 22.53 18.06 -15.57
CA LYS A 87 22.35 19.13 -16.53
C LYS A 87 21.79 18.60 -17.86
N PRO A 88 21.23 19.48 -18.72
CA PRO A 88 20.71 19.09 -20.03
C PRO A 88 21.75 18.43 -20.95
N ASP A 89 23.03 18.75 -20.80
CA ASP A 89 24.15 18.15 -21.52
C ASP A 89 24.58 16.78 -20.96
N LYS A 90 23.81 16.22 -20.02
CA LYS A 90 24.06 14.97 -19.28
C LYS A 90 25.29 14.99 -18.39
N THR A 91 25.84 16.17 -18.08
CA THR A 91 26.86 16.30 -17.06
C THR A 91 26.25 16.41 -15.67
N VAL A 92 26.96 15.94 -14.66
CA VAL A 92 26.54 16.06 -13.26
C VAL A 92 27.20 17.28 -12.64
N SER A 93 26.42 18.10 -11.94
CA SER A 93 26.95 19.15 -11.06
C SER A 93 26.67 18.85 -9.61
N THR A 94 27.67 19.13 -8.79
CA THR A 94 27.60 19.08 -7.33
C THR A 94 27.85 20.46 -6.72
N ASP A 95 27.89 21.52 -7.53
CA ASP A 95 28.07 22.87 -7.03
C ASP A 95 26.83 23.32 -6.26
N LYS A 96 27.05 23.84 -5.04
CA LYS A 96 25.96 24.12 -4.10
C LYS A 96 25.01 25.21 -4.62
N GLN A 97 25.55 26.27 -5.24
CA GLN A 97 24.72 27.36 -5.74
C GLN A 97 23.95 26.91 -6.97
N GLU A 98 24.60 26.16 -7.86
CA GLU A 98 23.97 25.62 -9.06
C GLU A 98 22.84 24.65 -8.73
N VAL A 99 23.05 23.74 -7.78
CA VAL A 99 22.06 22.78 -7.30
C VAL A 99 20.84 23.49 -6.70
N LEU A 100 21.04 24.48 -5.83
CA LEU A 100 19.94 25.21 -5.20
C LEU A 100 19.13 26.02 -6.22
N ASN A 101 19.80 26.68 -7.16
CA ASN A 101 19.13 27.43 -8.22
C ASN A 101 18.33 26.52 -9.13
N TYR A 102 18.88 25.35 -9.48
CA TYR A 102 18.18 24.34 -10.28
C TYR A 102 16.90 23.87 -9.57
N TRP A 103 16.99 23.45 -8.31
CA TRP A 103 15.83 23.01 -7.54
C TRP A 103 14.80 24.12 -7.33
N ALA A 104 15.23 25.37 -7.09
CA ALA A 104 14.33 26.51 -6.96
C ALA A 104 13.56 26.77 -8.26
N ASN A 105 14.23 26.72 -9.42
CA ASN A 105 13.60 26.89 -10.71
C ASN A 105 12.64 25.74 -11.03
N SER A 106 13.08 24.50 -10.88
CA SER A 106 12.23 23.32 -11.09
C SER A 106 11.01 23.32 -10.16
N TYR A 107 11.16 23.78 -8.92
CA TYR A 107 10.03 23.91 -8.00
C TYR A 107 9.06 25.00 -8.46
N ASN A 108 9.55 26.17 -8.88
CA ASN A 108 8.70 27.24 -9.43
C ASN A 108 7.94 26.80 -10.69
N GLU A 109 8.55 25.97 -11.55
CA GLU A 109 7.90 25.40 -12.72
C GLU A 109 6.72 24.47 -12.37
N LEU A 110 6.70 23.86 -11.18
CA LEU A 110 5.56 23.04 -10.74
C LEU A 110 4.31 23.88 -10.47
N TYR A 111 4.47 25.15 -10.09
CA TYR A 111 3.38 26.07 -9.74
C TYR A 111 3.08 27.08 -10.83
N SER A 112 3.93 27.16 -11.85
CA SER A 112 3.66 27.95 -13.04
C SER A 112 2.81 27.11 -13.96
N GLU A 113 1.51 27.40 -14.04
CA GLU A 113 0.63 26.76 -15.02
C GLU A 113 1.23 26.95 -16.41
N LYS A 114 1.66 25.85 -17.04
CA LYS A 114 1.94 25.86 -18.47
C LYS A 114 0.58 26.03 -19.13
N GLU A 115 0.33 27.18 -19.73
CA GLU A 115 -0.92 27.53 -20.43
C GLU A 115 -1.35 26.49 -21.48
N ASP A 116 -0.46 25.56 -21.85
CA ASP A 116 -0.64 24.60 -22.94
C ASP A 116 -1.24 23.23 -22.58
N ASN A 117 -1.72 22.96 -21.35
CA ASN A 117 -2.39 21.67 -21.12
C ASN A 117 -3.42 21.62 -19.99
N VAL A 118 -4.38 22.54 -20.02
CA VAL A 118 -5.68 22.32 -19.35
C VAL A 118 -6.56 21.44 -20.26
N ASN A 119 -6.07 20.24 -20.59
CA ASN A 119 -6.89 19.21 -21.22
C ASN A 119 -7.22 18.18 -20.15
N PHE A 120 -7.92 18.65 -19.10
CA PHE A 120 -8.53 17.75 -18.14
C PHE A 120 -9.54 16.90 -18.90
N ASP A 121 -9.25 15.60 -19.04
CA ASP A 121 -10.11 14.69 -19.78
C ASP A 121 -11.41 14.41 -19.00
N GLU A 122 -12.35 15.33 -19.15
CA GLU A 122 -13.68 15.25 -18.54
C GLU A 122 -14.43 13.99 -18.97
N ASN A 123 -14.12 13.44 -20.15
CA ASN A 123 -14.75 12.23 -20.64
C ASN A 123 -14.26 11.02 -19.84
N HIS A 124 -12.96 10.95 -19.55
CA HIS A 124 -12.43 9.92 -18.66
C HIS A 124 -13.05 10.02 -17.25
N LEU A 125 -13.18 11.23 -16.71
CA LEU A 125 -13.81 11.41 -15.40
C LEU A 125 -15.30 10.98 -15.39
N LYS A 126 -16.04 11.27 -16.46
CA LYS A 126 -17.45 10.84 -16.60
C LYS A 126 -17.55 9.32 -16.67
N GLN A 127 -16.69 8.68 -17.48
CA GLN A 127 -16.68 7.22 -17.61
C GLN A 127 -16.42 6.54 -16.26
N VAL A 128 -15.44 7.00 -15.48
CA VAL A 128 -15.13 6.44 -14.16
C VAL A 128 -16.30 6.60 -13.17
N LYS A 129 -17.02 7.72 -13.23
CA LYS A 129 -18.22 7.94 -12.39
C LYS A 129 -19.36 7.00 -12.77
N GLU A 130 -19.56 6.75 -14.06
CA GLU A 130 -20.58 5.80 -14.56
C GLU A 130 -20.24 4.37 -14.13
N GLU A 131 -19.00 3.94 -14.29
CA GLU A 131 -18.54 2.61 -13.85
C GLU A 131 -18.73 2.39 -12.34
N LEU A 132 -18.43 3.39 -11.51
CA LEU A 132 -18.67 3.33 -10.06
C LEU A 132 -20.16 3.21 -9.72
N SER A 133 -21.03 3.94 -10.44
CA SER A 133 -22.49 3.85 -10.24
C SER A 133 -23.05 2.48 -10.61
N HIS A 134 -22.50 1.82 -11.63
CA HIS A 134 -22.87 0.46 -11.99
C HIS A 134 -22.42 -0.56 -10.94
N ILE A 135 -21.22 -0.40 -10.40
CA ILE A 135 -20.71 -1.25 -9.30
C ILE A 135 -21.54 -1.08 -8.03
N GLU A 136 -22.00 0.13 -7.70
CA GLU A 136 -22.88 0.36 -6.54
C GLU A 136 -24.28 -0.25 -6.73
N ASN A 137 -24.81 -0.21 -7.96
CA ASN A 137 -26.11 -0.82 -8.28
C ASN A 137 -26.07 -2.35 -8.38
N ASP A 138 -24.94 -2.94 -8.77
CA ASP A 138 -24.76 -4.40 -8.83
C ASP A 138 -24.46 -5.05 -7.45
N ASN A 139 -24.16 -4.24 -6.42
CA ASN A 139 -23.92 -4.70 -5.05
C ASN A 139 -25.20 -4.70 -4.17
N VAL A 140 -26.39 -4.95 -4.74
CA VAL A 140 -27.57 -5.27 -3.93
C VAL A 140 -27.31 -6.63 -3.24
N ASP A 141 -27.10 -6.55 -1.93
CA ASP A 141 -26.85 -7.69 -1.04
C ASP A 141 -27.99 -8.72 -1.16
N PRO A 142 -27.71 -9.97 -1.61
CA PRO A 142 -28.75 -10.99 -1.78
C PRO A 142 -29.38 -11.49 -0.47
N LEU A 143 -29.03 -10.89 0.67
CA LEU A 143 -29.61 -11.18 1.99
C LEU A 143 -30.64 -10.15 2.47
N SER A 144 -31.09 -9.22 1.62
CA SER A 144 -32.14 -8.25 1.99
C SER A 144 -33.59 -8.69 1.69
N ALA A 145 -33.84 -9.99 1.49
CA ALA A 145 -35.19 -10.56 1.34
C ALA A 145 -35.57 -11.39 2.58
#